data_AF-A0A7W3SPT3-F1
#
_entry.id   AF-A0A7W3SPT3-F1
#
_cell.length_a   1.000
_cell.length_b   1.000
_cell.length_c   1.000
_cell.angle_alpha   90.00
_cell.angle_beta   90.00
_cell.angle_gamma   90.00
#
_symmetry.space_group_name_H-M   'P 1'
#
loop_
_entity.id
_entity.type
_entity.pdbx_description
1 polymer ?
#
loop_
_entity_poly.entity_id
_entity_poly.type
_entity_poly.pdbx_seq_one_letter_code
_entity_poly.pdbx_strand_id
1 'polypeptide(L)'
;MRKLSLQDIQSRLSKSNPDVNLAVAKFRDMTIEQGWSLSRNRPRSVDEIKALNYIARITILKGIRSGTIAYDKEKRVLRIEKYAKG
;
A
#
# COMPACT_ATOMS: atom_id res chain seq x y z
N MET A 1 -20.22 -0.73 4.26
CA MET A 1 -19.25 -1.77 4.66
C MET A 1 -20.01 -3.06 4.90
N ARG A 2 -19.67 -4.17 4.24
CA ARG A 2 -20.33 -5.46 4.51
C ARG A 2 -19.90 -5.94 5.90
N LYS A 3 -20.86 -6.27 6.78
CA LYS A 3 -20.58 -6.86 8.10
C LYS A 3 -20.10 -8.29 7.88
N LEU A 4 -18.82 -8.54 8.16
CA LEU A 4 -18.25 -9.90 8.16
C LEU A 4 -18.48 -10.52 9.53
N SER A 5 -18.87 -11.79 9.57
CA SER A 5 -18.98 -12.51 10.84
C SER A 5 -17.60 -12.83 11.41
N LEU A 6 -17.54 -13.13 12.70
CA LEU A 6 -16.31 -13.58 13.38
C LEU A 6 -15.72 -14.83 12.70
N GLN A 7 -16.57 -15.73 12.21
CA GLN A 7 -16.18 -16.92 11.47
C GLN A 7 -15.60 -16.57 10.08
N ASP A 8 -16.15 -15.56 9.40
CA ASP A 8 -15.59 -15.08 8.11
C ASP A 8 -14.21 -14.46 8.29
N ILE A 9 -13.96 -13.79 9.41
CA ILE A 9 -12.64 -13.22 9.74
C ILE A 9 -11.64 -14.34 10.04
N GLN A 10 -12.03 -15.31 10.86
CA GLN A 10 -11.19 -16.46 11.18
C GLN A 10 -10.86 -17.32 9.96
N SER A 11 -11.84 -17.56 9.07
CA SER A 11 -11.61 -18.31 7.83
C SER A 11 -10.70 -17.58 6.83
N ARG A 12 -10.66 -16.24 6.86
CA ARG A 12 -9.72 -15.45 6.06
C ARG A 12 -8.32 -15.46 6.65
N LEU A 13 -8.21 -15.41 7.98
CA LEU A 13 -6.92 -15.52 8.68
C LEU A 13 -6.30 -16.92 8.52
N SER A 14 -7.11 -17.98 8.58
CA SER A 14 -6.63 -19.36 8.33
C SER A 14 -6.31 -19.63 6.85
N LYS A 15 -6.81 -18.81 5.93
CA LYS A 15 -6.44 -18.79 4.50
C LYS A 15 -5.20 -17.95 4.19
N SER A 16 -4.47 -17.47 5.20
CA SER A 16 -3.13 -16.92 5.00
C SER A 16 -2.22 -18.05 4.51
N ASN A 17 -2.13 -18.21 3.19
CA ASN A 17 -1.40 -19.29 2.54
C ASN A 17 0.09 -19.22 2.94
N PRO A 18 0.58 -20.17 3.76
CA PRO A 18 1.97 -20.17 4.23
C PRO A 18 2.97 -20.15 3.08
N ASP A 19 2.61 -20.74 1.94
CA ASP A 19 3.45 -20.77 0.73
C ASP A 19 3.58 -19.40 0.10
N VAL A 20 2.52 -18.59 0.11
CA VAL A 20 2.56 -17.21 -0.40
C VAL A 20 3.42 -16.34 0.52
N ASN A 21 3.28 -16.49 1.83
CA ASN A 21 4.10 -15.75 2.78
C ASN A 21 5.57 -16.15 2.68
N LEU A 22 5.86 -17.44 2.51
CA LEU A 22 7.21 -17.95 2.29
C LEU A 22 7.79 -17.45 0.97
N ALA A 23 7.01 -17.44 -0.11
CA ALA A 23 7.44 -16.91 -1.40
C ALA A 23 7.73 -15.41 -1.33
N VAL A 24 6.91 -14.64 -0.62
CA VAL A 24 7.13 -13.19 -0.39
C VAL A 24 8.37 -12.95 0.47
N ALA A 25 8.60 -13.77 1.51
CA ALA A 25 9.81 -13.69 2.33
C ALA A 25 11.07 -14.00 1.52
N LYS A 26 11.09 -15.12 0.79
CA LYS A 26 12.19 -15.50 -0.10
C LYS A 26 12.48 -14.44 -1.16
N PHE A 27 11.44 -13.84 -1.74
CA PHE A 27 11.60 -12.75 -2.70
C PHE A 27 12.30 -11.53 -2.07
N ARG A 28 11.95 -11.17 -0.82
CA ARG A 28 12.60 -10.07 -0.10
C ARG A 28 14.06 -10.37 0.24
N ASP A 29 14.35 -11.59 0.67
CA ASP A 29 15.72 -11.99 1.02
C ASP A 29 16.63 -12.00 -0.21
N MET A 30 16.12 -12.51 -1.34
CA MET A 30 16.83 -12.47 -2.63
C MET A 30 17.15 -11.04 -3.09
N THR A 31 16.27 -10.07 -2.82
CA THR A 31 16.52 -8.67 -3.23
C THR A 31 17.66 -8.00 -2.47
N ILE A 32 17.94 -8.41 -1.23
CA ILE A 32 19.00 -7.83 -0.39
C ILE A 32 20.37 -8.44 -0.74
N GLU A 33 20.44 -9.76 -0.92
CA GLU A 33 21.72 -10.47 -1.14
C GLU A 33 22.20 -10.44 -2.60
N GLN A 34 21.29 -10.40 -3.59
CA GLN A 34 21.66 -10.46 -5.02
C GLN A 34 21.81 -9.09 -5.70
N GLY A 35 21.77 -7.98 -4.94
CA GLY A 35 21.92 -6.63 -5.50
C GLY A 35 20.85 -6.26 -6.52
N TRP A 36 19.67 -6.88 -6.45
CA TRP A 36 18.54 -6.52 -7.32
C TRP A 36 18.15 -5.09 -6.99
N SER A 37 18.46 -4.19 -7.92
CA SER A 37 17.98 -2.83 -7.80
C SER A 37 16.45 -2.84 -7.78
N LEU A 38 15.85 -2.34 -6.71
CA LEU A 38 14.41 -2.03 -6.67
C LEU A 38 14.03 -0.97 -7.71
N SER A 39 15.01 -0.40 -8.44
CA SER A 39 14.75 0.40 -9.62
C SER A 39 14.18 -0.45 -10.73
N ARG A 40 13.03 -0.01 -11.23
CA ARG A 40 12.33 -0.65 -12.35
C ARG A 40 13.18 -0.54 -13.62
N ASN A 41 13.55 -1.68 -14.22
CA ASN A 41 14.38 -1.71 -15.45
C ASN A 41 13.58 -1.45 -16.75
N ARG A 42 12.25 -1.41 -16.70
CA ARG A 42 11.37 -1.20 -17.85
C ARG A 42 10.34 -0.11 -17.58
N PRO A 43 9.83 0.64 -18.58
CA PRO A 43 8.72 1.59 -18.44
C PRO A 43 7.42 0.89 -17.96
N ARG A 44 6.47 1.64 -17.39
CA ARG A 44 5.20 1.07 -16.87
C ARG A 44 4.29 0.77 -18.04
N SER A 45 3.58 -0.35 -17.97
CA SER A 45 2.49 -0.57 -18.93
C SER A 45 1.36 0.42 -18.66
N VAL A 46 0.51 0.65 -19.66
CA VAL A 46 -0.65 1.53 -19.51
C VAL A 46 -1.58 1.06 -18.38
N ASP A 47 -1.77 -0.25 -18.26
CA ASP A 47 -2.62 -0.82 -17.21
C ASP A 47 -1.98 -0.72 -15.82
N GLU A 48 -0.66 -0.85 -15.72
CA GLU A 48 0.08 -0.60 -14.47
C GLU A 48 -0.07 0.86 -14.02
N ILE A 49 0.02 1.81 -14.96
CA ILE A 49 -0.19 3.23 -14.67
C ILE A 49 -1.62 3.48 -14.18
N LYS A 50 -2.63 2.91 -14.85
CA LYS A 50 -4.04 3.04 -14.43
C LYS A 50 -4.26 2.47 -13.03
N ALA A 51 -3.71 1.29 -12.74
CA ALA A 51 -3.81 0.67 -11.43
C ALA A 51 -3.17 1.54 -10.34
N LEU A 52 -1.96 2.06 -10.57
CA LEU A 52 -1.27 2.92 -9.62
C LEU A 52 -2.00 4.25 -9.39
N ASN A 53 -2.53 4.87 -10.45
CA ASN A 53 -3.33 6.08 -10.33
C ASN A 53 -4.60 5.85 -9.51
N TYR A 54 -5.27 4.71 -9.72
CA TYR A 54 -6.42 4.32 -8.92
C TYR A 54 -6.05 4.14 -7.45
N ILE A 55 -4.98 3.41 -7.16
CA ILE A 55 -4.48 3.19 -5.78
C ILE A 55 -4.13 4.52 -5.11
N ALA A 56 -3.42 5.41 -5.81
CA ALA A 56 -3.05 6.72 -5.31
C ALA A 56 -4.30 7.56 -4.96
N ARG A 57 -5.29 7.61 -5.87
CA ARG A 57 -6.55 8.34 -5.67
C ARG A 57 -7.31 7.81 -4.44
N ILE A 58 -7.46 6.50 -4.32
CA ILE A 58 -8.15 5.88 -3.18
C ILE A 58 -7.41 6.15 -1.88
N THR A 59 -6.08 6.07 -1.88
CA THR A 59 -5.24 6.34 -0.71
C THR A 59 -5.40 7.78 -0.23
N ILE A 60 -5.37 8.75 -1.15
CA ILE A 60 -5.57 10.17 -0.83
C ILE A 60 -6.97 10.39 -0.23
N LEU A 61 -8.01 9.88 -0.89
CA LEU A 61 -9.39 10.06 -0.40
C LEU A 61 -9.61 9.43 0.98
N LYS A 62 -9.01 8.25 1.22
CA LYS A 62 -9.04 7.61 2.54
C LYS A 62 -8.27 8.43 3.58
N GLY A 63 -7.10 8.97 3.23
CA GLY A 63 -6.31 9.83 4.11
C GLY A 63 -7.04 11.11 4.50
N ILE A 64 -7.74 11.74 3.55
CA ILE A 64 -8.58 12.91 3.83
C ILE A 64 -9.76 12.55 4.74
N ARG A 65 -10.46 11.44 4.46
CA ARG A 65 -11.60 11.00 5.28
C ARG A 65 -11.23 10.62 6.71
N SER A 66 -10.02 10.10 6.90
CA SER A 66 -9.51 9.68 8.22
C SER A 66 -8.82 10.81 8.97
N GLY A 67 -8.62 11.98 8.36
CA GLY A 67 -7.91 13.12 8.96
C GLY A 67 -6.39 13.05 8.83
N THR A 68 -5.83 11.91 8.39
CA THR A 68 -4.37 11.72 8.24
C THR A 68 -3.76 12.60 7.14
N ILE A 69 -4.57 13.06 6.18
CA ILE A 69 -4.20 14.05 5.17
C ILE A 69 -5.10 15.27 5.35
N ALA A 70 -4.51 16.41 5.69
CA ALA A 70 -5.21 17.67 5.88
C ALA A 70 -4.64 18.74 4.96
N TYR A 71 -5.51 19.62 4.45
CA TYR A 71 -5.05 20.79 3.71
C TYR A 71 -4.72 21.92 4.68
N ASP A 72 -3.46 22.34 4.68
CA ASP A 72 -2.99 23.53 5.39
C ASP A 72 -3.26 24.76 4.52
N LYS A 73 -4.20 25.60 4.95
CA LYS A 73 -4.64 26.78 4.20
C LYS A 73 -3.59 27.89 4.16
N GLU A 74 -2.76 28.01 5.18
CA GLU A 74 -1.74 29.06 5.28
C GLU A 74 -0.60 28.78 4.33
N LYS A 75 -0.12 27.54 4.33
CA LYS A 75 0.99 27.09 3.47
C LYS A 75 0.54 26.63 2.10
N ARG A 76 -0.77 26.44 1.88
CA ARG A 76 -1.38 25.91 0.65
C ARG A 76 -0.84 24.53 0.25
N VAL A 77 -0.60 23.67 1.24
CA VAL A 77 -0.05 22.32 1.03
C VAL A 77 -0.92 21.24 1.67
N LEU A 78 -0.86 20.03 1.12
CA LEU A 78 -1.41 18.85 1.78
C LEU A 78 -0.41 18.36 2.84
N ARG A 79 -0.77 18.53 4.11
CA ARG A 79 -0.04 17.98 5.25
C ARG A 79 -0.45 16.53 5.44
N ILE A 80 0.55 15.64 5.50
CA ILE A 80 0.36 14.22 5.78
C ILE A 80 0.97 13.95 7.15
N GLU A 81 0.14 13.58 8.13
CA GLU A 81 0.57 13.42 9.53
C GLU A 81 1.78 12.49 9.66
N LYS A 82 1.79 11.36 8.94
CA LYS A 82 2.89 10.38 8.93
C LYS A 82 4.26 10.99 8.57
N TYR A 83 4.28 12.04 7.74
CA TYR A 83 5.51 12.68 7.26
C TYR A 83 5.73 14.08 7.86
N ALA A 84 4.74 14.60 8.59
CA ALA A 84 4.87 15.81 9.36
C ALA A 84 5.67 15.49 10.63
N LYS A 85 7.00 15.36 10.50
CA LYS A 85 7.90 15.34 11.65
C LYS A 85 7.70 16.65 12.43
N GLY A 86 7.21 16.52 13.65
CA GLY A 86 7.22 17.49 14.73
C GLY A 86 7.49 16.71 16.00
#